data_AF-A0AAC9SXH5-F1
#
_entry.id   AF-A0AAC9SXH5-F1
#
_cell.length_a   1.000
_cell.length_b   1.000
_cell.length_c   1.000
_cell.angle_alpha   90.00
_cell.angle_beta   90.00
_cell.angle_gamma   90.00
#
_symmetry.space_group_name_H-M   'P 1'
#
loop_
_entity.id
_entity.type
_entity.pdbx_description
1 polymer ?
#
loop_
_entity_poly.entity_id
_entity_poly.type
_entity_poly.pdbx_seq_one_letter_code
_entity_poly.pdbx_strand_id
1 'polypeptide(L)'
;MVQNEKSSAQAHRKGANRLFDWVEDRLRPAFDSPPVGTYDAAETTGLAQCPVCGRPMTEHTIEHSAHDTVLNCPVPHPGAWDRDAFEPVNEYGMVIRRRPDEGLPE
;
A
#
# COMPACT_ATOMS: atom_id res chain seq x y z
N MET A 1 -20.45 31.90 64.97
CA MET A 1 -19.39 32.42 64.07
C MET A 1 -18.45 31.29 63.73
N VAL A 2 -18.47 30.77 62.50
CA VAL A 2 -17.33 30.09 61.86
C VAL A 2 -17.55 30.26 60.35
N GLN A 3 -16.69 31.07 59.74
CA GLN A 3 -16.50 31.15 58.29
C GLN A 3 -15.56 30.00 57.90
N ASN A 4 -15.73 29.39 56.71
CA ASN A 4 -14.69 28.53 56.15
C ASN A 4 -14.77 28.48 54.61
N GLU A 5 -14.28 29.55 53.99
CA GLU A 5 -13.19 29.56 53.00
C GLU A 5 -12.86 28.22 52.32
N LYS A 6 -13.58 27.86 51.24
CA LYS A 6 -13.11 26.84 50.27
C LYS A 6 -13.50 27.22 48.84
N SER A 7 -12.99 28.35 48.36
CA SER A 7 -13.17 28.78 46.97
C SER A 7 -11.82 29.07 46.32
N SER A 8 -11.10 28.03 45.90
CA SER A 8 -9.91 28.22 45.05
C SER A 8 -9.47 26.97 44.25
N ALA A 9 -9.91 25.76 44.60
CA ALA A 9 -9.44 24.53 43.92
C ALA A 9 -10.21 24.17 42.62
N GLN A 10 -11.22 24.94 42.21
CA GLN A 10 -12.12 24.56 41.10
C GLN A 10 -11.87 25.32 39.78
N ALA A 11 -11.06 26.38 39.78
CA ALA A 11 -10.86 27.22 38.60
C ALA A 11 -9.88 26.64 37.55
N HIS A 12 -8.99 25.72 37.92
CA HIS A 12 -7.91 25.24 37.04
C HIS A 12 -8.25 23.97 36.21
N ARG A 13 -9.39 23.32 36.47
CA ARG A 13 -9.76 22.07 35.76
C ARG A 13 -10.40 22.25 34.38
N LYS A 14 -10.75 23.49 34.00
CA LYS A 14 -11.37 23.79 32.69
C LYS A 14 -10.34 24.00 31.56
N GLY A 15 -9.10 24.35 31.87
CA GLY A 15 -8.08 24.70 30.87
C GLY A 15 -7.48 23.50 30.15
N ALA A 16 -7.19 22.41 30.87
CA ALA A 16 -6.61 21.19 30.28
C ALA A 16 -7.61 20.48 29.35
N ASN A 17 -8.87 20.35 29.77
CA ASN A 17 -9.90 19.71 28.95
C ASN A 17 -10.16 20.48 27.65
N ARG A 18 -10.11 21.82 27.66
CA ARG A 18 -10.25 22.63 26.44
C ARG A 18 -9.18 22.36 25.37
N LEU A 19 -7.96 22.00 25.79
CA LEU A 19 -6.90 21.65 24.84
C LEU A 19 -7.20 20.31 24.19
N PHE A 20 -7.56 19.29 24.98
CA PHE A 20 -7.92 17.98 24.46
C PHE A 20 -9.18 18.04 23.58
N ASP A 21 -10.20 18.79 23.99
CA ASP A 21 -11.40 19.06 23.20
C ASP A 21 -11.04 19.72 21.85
N TRP A 22 -10.11 20.69 21.85
CA TRP A 22 -9.63 21.34 20.62
C TRP A 22 -8.84 20.39 19.71
N VAL A 23 -7.97 19.55 20.28
CA VAL A 23 -7.20 18.55 19.52
C VAL A 23 -8.14 17.54 18.88
N GLU A 24 -9.13 17.05 19.64
CA GLU A 24 -10.12 16.10 19.15
C GLU A 24 -10.98 16.72 18.03
N ASP A 25 -11.45 17.96 18.20
CA ASP A 25 -12.15 18.73 17.16
C ASP A 25 -11.32 18.91 15.88
N ARG A 26 -10.00 19.07 16.02
CA ARG A 26 -9.10 19.27 14.88
C ARG A 26 -8.79 17.96 14.14
N LEU A 27 -8.75 16.84 14.85
CA LEU A 27 -8.44 15.51 14.30
C LEU A 27 -9.66 14.80 13.71
N ARG A 28 -10.85 15.03 14.27
CA ARG A 28 -12.10 14.37 13.88
C ARG A 28 -12.43 14.42 12.37
N PRO A 29 -12.18 15.51 11.63
CA PRO A 29 -12.41 15.53 10.18
C PRO A 29 -11.48 14.62 9.38
N ALA A 30 -10.28 14.31 9.88
CA ALA A 30 -9.32 13.46 9.19
C ALA A 30 -9.59 11.96 9.39
N PHE A 31 -10.31 11.62 10.46
CA PHE A 31 -10.73 10.26 10.79
C PHE A 31 -12.18 9.98 10.42
N ASP A 32 -12.88 10.94 9.82
CA ASP A 32 -14.19 10.63 9.26
C ASP A 32 -14.01 9.54 8.22
N SER A 33 -14.85 8.50 8.30
CA SER A 33 -14.70 7.38 7.38
C SER A 33 -14.90 7.92 5.97
N PRO A 34 -13.98 7.62 5.02
CA PRO A 34 -14.14 8.09 3.66
C PRO A 34 -15.55 7.73 3.19
N PRO A 35 -16.23 8.62 2.44
CA PRO A 35 -17.59 8.36 2.00
C PRO A 35 -17.60 6.98 1.35
N VAL A 36 -18.52 6.13 1.81
CA VAL A 36 -18.67 4.77 1.32
C VAL A 36 -19.13 4.91 -0.14
N GLY A 37 -18.17 5.02 -1.04
CA GLY A 37 -18.41 5.10 -2.46
C GLY A 37 -19.01 3.79 -2.93
N THR A 38 -19.61 3.81 -4.12
CA THR A 38 -20.00 2.61 -4.86
C THR A 38 -18.75 1.86 -5.35
N TYR A 39 -17.79 1.61 -4.46
CA TYR A 39 -16.55 0.92 -4.77
C TYR A 39 -16.89 -0.51 -5.13
N ASP A 40 -17.04 -0.75 -6.44
CA ASP A 40 -17.08 -2.08 -6.98
C ASP A 40 -15.65 -2.57 -7.17
N ALA A 41 -15.21 -3.41 -6.23
CA ALA A 41 -13.91 -4.07 -6.30
C ALA A 41 -13.76 -4.90 -7.58
N ALA A 42 -14.87 -5.38 -8.16
CA ALA A 42 -14.87 -6.17 -9.39
C ALA A 42 -14.60 -5.31 -10.63
N GLU A 43 -15.13 -4.08 -10.70
CA GLU A 43 -14.88 -3.18 -11.83
C GLU A 43 -13.43 -2.67 -11.86
N THR A 44 -12.85 -2.40 -10.69
CA THR A 44 -11.48 -1.89 -10.58
C THR A 44 -10.42 -2.96 -10.86
N THR A 45 -10.65 -4.20 -10.41
CA THR A 45 -9.73 -5.32 -10.72
C THR A 45 -9.85 -5.80 -12.16
N GLY A 46 -11.03 -5.71 -12.79
CA GLY A 46 -11.22 -6.10 -14.19
C GLY A 46 -10.49 -5.24 -15.22
N LEU A 47 -10.13 -4.00 -14.86
CA LEU A 47 -9.41 -3.05 -15.73
C LEU A 47 -7.88 -3.16 -15.64
N ALA A 48 -7.35 -3.91 -14.67
CA ALA A 48 -5.93 -4.09 -14.50
C ALA A 48 -5.39 -5.16 -15.47
N GLN A 49 -4.31 -4.83 -16.19
CA GLN A 49 -3.55 -5.81 -16.96
C GLN A 49 -2.59 -6.54 -16.04
N CYS A 50 -2.44 -7.85 -16.23
CA CYS A 50 -1.46 -8.65 -15.52
C CYS A 50 -0.04 -8.17 -15.86
N PRO A 51 0.83 -7.87 -14.89
CA PRO A 51 2.18 -7.37 -15.15
C PRO A 51 3.11 -8.43 -15.73
N VAL A 52 2.73 -9.72 -15.68
CA VAL A 52 3.53 -10.83 -16.19
C VAL A 52 3.18 -11.14 -17.64
N CYS A 53 1.89 -11.31 -17.97
CA CYS A 53 1.45 -11.73 -19.30
C CYS A 53 0.75 -10.64 -20.12
N GLY A 54 0.44 -9.48 -19.52
CA GLY A 54 -0.25 -8.36 -20.17
C GLY A 54 -1.75 -8.57 -20.41
N ARG A 55 -2.30 -9.75 -20.13
CA ARG A 55 -3.73 -10.07 -20.31
C ARG A 55 -4.60 -9.47 -19.21
N PRO A 56 -5.90 -9.22 -19.44
CA PRO A 56 -6.79 -8.71 -18.41
C PRO A 56 -6.87 -9.66 -17.21
N MET A 57 -6.94 -9.09 -16.02
CA MET A 57 -7.06 -9.84 -14.75
C MET A 57 -8.32 -10.71 -14.68
N THR A 58 -9.34 -10.44 -15.48
CA THR A 58 -10.55 -11.27 -15.61
C THR A 58 -10.29 -12.66 -16.19
N GLU A 59 -9.22 -12.84 -16.96
CA GLU A 59 -8.80 -14.15 -17.48
C GLU A 59 -8.02 -14.99 -16.44
N HIS A 60 -7.69 -14.41 -15.28
CA HIS A 60 -6.89 -15.05 -14.24
C HIS A 60 -7.79 -15.70 -13.20
N THR A 61 -7.33 -16.82 -12.64
CA THR A 61 -8.05 -17.52 -11.57
C THR A 61 -7.38 -17.22 -10.23
N ILE A 62 -8.14 -16.67 -9.29
CA ILE A 62 -7.66 -16.41 -7.92
C ILE A 62 -8.24 -17.47 -6.99
N GLU A 63 -7.38 -18.33 -6.45
CA GLU A 63 -7.73 -19.33 -5.45
C GLU A 63 -7.53 -18.74 -4.06
N HIS A 64 -8.63 -18.64 -3.31
CA HIS A 64 -8.62 -18.17 -1.92
C HIS A 64 -8.72 -19.38 -0.99
N SER A 65 -7.62 -19.70 -0.31
CA SER A 65 -7.60 -20.69 0.76
C SER A 65 -7.62 -20.00 2.13
N ALA A 66 -7.78 -20.77 3.20
CA ALA A 66 -7.81 -20.23 4.56
C ALA A 66 -6.50 -19.55 4.99
N HIS A 67 -5.37 -19.88 4.35
CA HIS A 67 -4.05 -19.40 4.73
C HIS A 67 -3.35 -18.60 3.62
N ASP A 68 -3.60 -18.94 2.35
CA ASP A 68 -2.97 -18.33 1.20
C ASP A 68 -4.00 -17.89 0.15
N THR A 69 -3.70 -16.79 -0.53
CA THR A 69 -4.41 -16.38 -1.75
C THR A 69 -3.43 -16.51 -2.91
N VAL A 70 -3.74 -17.38 -3.87
CA VAL A 70 -2.88 -17.70 -5.02
C VAL A 70 -3.52 -17.20 -6.30
N LEU A 71 -2.78 -16.42 -7.08
CA LEU A 71 -3.20 -15.91 -8.38
C LEU A 71 -2.56 -16.74 -9.48
N ASN A 72 -3.38 -17.42 -10.28
CA ASN A 72 -2.94 -18.26 -11.39
C ASN A 72 -3.08 -17.52 -12.72
N CYS A 73 -1.95 -17.34 -13.41
CA CYS A 73 -1.91 -16.76 -14.75
C CYS A 73 -2.21 -17.82 -15.83
N PRO A 74 -3.11 -17.54 -16.79
CA PRO A 74 -3.56 -18.52 -17.78
C PRO A 74 -2.52 -18.80 -18.88
N VAL A 75 -1.50 -17.97 -19.02
CA VAL A 75 -0.44 -18.14 -20.00
C VAL A 75 0.64 -19.07 -19.44
N PRO A 76 1.09 -20.11 -20.17
CA PRO A 76 2.23 -20.90 -19.74
C PRO A 76 3.52 -20.08 -19.81
N HIS A 77 4.24 -19.97 -18.70
CA HIS A 77 5.54 -19.30 -18.63
C HIS A 77 6.64 -20.37 -18.69
N PRO A 78 7.65 -20.26 -19.57
CA PRO A 78 8.69 -21.27 -19.74
C PRO A 78 9.72 -21.35 -18.58
N GLY A 79 9.30 -21.17 -17.33
CA GLY A 79 10.13 -21.39 -16.12
C GLY A 79 11.08 -20.25 -15.77
N ALA A 80 11.39 -19.36 -16.71
CA ALA A 80 12.10 -18.12 -16.46
C ALA A 80 11.13 -17.03 -16.00
N TRP A 81 10.95 -16.90 -14.69
CA TRP A 81 10.25 -15.76 -14.10
C TRP A 81 11.12 -14.51 -14.02
N ASP A 82 12.44 -14.69 -14.04
CA ASP A 82 13.37 -13.56 -14.14
C ASP A 82 13.44 -13.09 -15.59
N ARG A 83 13.30 -11.78 -15.78
CA ARG A 83 13.36 -11.13 -17.09
C ARG A 83 14.69 -11.42 -17.79
N ASP A 84 15.72 -11.61 -16.98
CA ASP A 84 17.09 -11.79 -17.44
C ASP A 84 17.53 -13.29 -17.31
N ALA A 85 16.61 -14.23 -17.05
CA ALA A 85 16.92 -15.64 -16.79
C ALA A 85 17.66 -16.38 -17.92
N PHE A 86 17.51 -15.89 -19.15
CA PHE A 86 18.18 -16.44 -20.34
C PHE A 86 19.33 -15.54 -20.83
N GLU A 87 19.61 -14.44 -20.13
CA GLU A 87 20.71 -13.56 -20.52
C GLU A 87 22.07 -14.19 -20.10
N PRO A 88 23.12 -14.03 -20.93
CA PRO A 88 24.46 -14.50 -20.57
C PRO A 88 24.93 -13.85 -19.27
N VAL A 89 25.44 -14.68 -18.35
CA VAL A 89 25.99 -14.24 -17.07
C VAL A 89 27.52 -14.34 -17.07
N ASN A 90 28.17 -13.50 -16.27
CA ASN A 90 29.61 -13.60 -16.01
C ASN A 90 29.92 -14.68 -14.96
N GLU A 91 31.19 -14.83 -14.60
CA GLU A 91 31.70 -15.79 -13.62
C GLU A 91 31.12 -15.60 -12.21
N TYR A 92 30.52 -14.44 -11.94
CA TYR A 92 29.88 -14.10 -10.68
C TYR A 92 28.34 -14.29 -10.72
N GLY A 93 27.79 -14.80 -11.83
CA GLY A 93 26.35 -14.99 -12.01
C GLY A 93 25.56 -13.70 -12.25
N MET A 94 26.24 -12.60 -12.60
CA MET A 94 25.58 -11.34 -12.96
C MET A 94 25.40 -11.25 -14.47
N VAL A 95 24.24 -10.74 -14.90
CA VAL A 95 23.90 -10.48 -16.30
C VAL A 95 24.93 -9.56 -16.97
N ILE A 96 25.45 -9.98 -18.12
CA ILE A 96 26.41 -9.20 -18.91
C ILE A 96 25.65 -8.15 -19.74
N ARG A 97 25.51 -6.93 -19.20
CA ARG A 97 24.93 -5.80 -19.94
C ARG A 97 26.02 -5.05 -20.69
N ARG A 98 26.02 -5.13 -22.02
CA ARG A 98 26.87 -4.29 -22.86
C ARG A 98 26.36 -2.85 -22.75
N ARG A 99 27.17 -1.93 -22.19
CA ARG A 99 26.79 -0.51 -22.12
C ARG A 99 26.69 0.03 -23.56
N PRO A 100 25.62 0.76 -23.91
CA PRO A 100 25.48 1.36 -25.25
C PRO A 100 26.48 2.52 -25.52
N ASP A 101 27.31 2.89 -24.54
CA ASP A 101 28.30 3.97 -24.65
C ASP A 101 29.74 3.50 -24.91
N GLU A 102 29.95 2.19 -25.16
CA GLU A 102 31.28 1.70 -25.59
C GLU A 102 31.36 1.69 -27.11
N GLY A 103 31.43 2.90 -27.67
CA GLY A 103 31.77 3.14 -29.05
C GLY A 103 33.13 2.52 -29.40
N LEU A 104 33.16 1.92 -30.58
CA LEU A 104 34.32 1.44 -31.35
C LEU A 104 35.63 2.22 -31.06
N PRO A 105 36.76 1.55 -30.76
CA PRO A 105 38.05 2.07 -31.15
C PRO A 105 38.32 1.73 -32.63
N GLU A 106 38.84 2.72 -33.37
CA GLU A 106 39.26 2.63 -34.78
C GLU A 106 40.36 1.57 -35.03
#